data_AF-A0A6P6S421-F1
#
_entry.id   AF-A0A6P6S421-F1
#
_cell.length_a   1.000
_cell.length_b   1.000
_cell.length_c   1.000
_cell.angle_alpha   90.00
_cell.angle_beta   90.00
_cell.angle_gamma   90.00
#
_symmetry.space_group_name_H-M   'P 1'
#
loop_
_entity.id
_entity.type
_entity.pdbx_description
1 polymer ?
#
loop_
_entity_poly.entity_id
_entity_poly.type
_entity_poly.pdbx_seq_one_letter_code
_entity_poly.pdbx_strand_id
1 'polypeptide(L)'
;MVQVLVNFPLTCIQPNLNILKTNSRSGPLHHAYRVQKTWQTRCSNQSAELTIDRRTANYQPSSWSHILFEPTSETDNEWENQTKILNKLESEVGSMLDCEDLEPQALIELINDIDQLGLSYRYRQKIKNALNKLRDLEDATGDKIKSSLHTSALYFRLLRQHGFEVSPDVFERFKDQNGNFNEDLSREVRGILSLFEASHLAYEEENILNEAKSFTSLLLKDSKKLVGANMSEQITHALELPYHHRMRRLEARRNIEAYAQRGEKNQVLLELAKLDFNLVQTKFQSDVQEVSRWWKVMGLADKLDFARDRLMESFFWSVGMAFEPQFSKCRTAVTKALTLITVLDDIYDIYGSLDELEQFTDAVVRWDLDAMKDLPEYMKLFFLALYNTINDLAYETLKEKGEMIIPCLKKHGQICANHSYKKLNGITRKVLQPLRSIWKMDGFHQVALCY
;
A
#
# COMPACT_ATOMS: atom_id res chain seq x y z
N MET A 1 -11.19 3.58 2.43
CA MET A 1 -9.74 3.62 2.11
C MET A 1 -9.48 3.68 0.61
N VAL A 2 -9.98 2.74 -0.22
CA VAL A 2 -9.75 2.80 -1.68
C VAL A 2 -10.30 4.09 -2.32
N GLN A 3 -11.50 4.54 -1.94
CA GLN A 3 -12.05 5.83 -2.38
C GLN A 3 -11.15 7.02 -2.04
N VAL A 4 -10.47 6.97 -0.90
CA VAL A 4 -9.57 8.05 -0.45
C VAL A 4 -8.36 8.17 -1.36
N LEU A 5 -7.85 7.05 -1.87
CA LEU A 5 -6.70 7.03 -2.75
C LEU A 5 -7.05 7.32 -4.21
N VAL A 6 -8.26 6.96 -4.65
CA VAL A 6 -8.64 7.02 -6.07
C VAL A 6 -9.63 8.14 -6.41
N ASN A 7 -10.57 8.49 -5.53
CA ASN A 7 -11.73 9.33 -5.90
C ASN A 7 -11.78 10.71 -5.22
N PHE A 8 -10.97 10.94 -4.19
CA PHE A 8 -11.04 12.16 -3.40
C PHE A 8 -9.73 12.95 -3.53
N PRO A 9 -9.63 13.87 -4.51
CA PRO A 9 -8.46 14.74 -4.62
C PRO A 9 -8.40 15.68 -3.43
N LEU A 10 -7.19 16.08 -3.07
CA LEU A 10 -7.00 17.19 -2.15
C LEU A 10 -7.30 18.46 -2.93
N THR A 11 -8.25 19.27 -2.46
CA THR A 11 -8.55 20.54 -3.13
C THR A 11 -7.30 21.42 -3.12
N CYS A 12 -6.72 21.66 -4.29
CA CYS A 12 -5.83 22.79 -4.49
C CYS A 12 -6.63 24.06 -4.14
N ILE A 13 -6.01 24.98 -3.39
CA ILE A 13 -6.56 26.34 -3.31
C ILE A 13 -6.50 26.86 -4.74
N GLN A 14 -7.65 26.95 -5.42
CA GLN A 14 -7.72 27.69 -6.67
C GLN A 14 -7.24 29.12 -6.36
N PRO A 15 -6.33 29.72 -7.16
CA PRO A 15 -6.22 31.16 -7.17
C PRO A 15 -7.62 31.70 -7.51
N ASN A 16 -8.19 32.50 -6.62
CA ASN A 16 -9.50 33.11 -6.74
C ASN A 16 -9.78 33.58 -8.18
N LEU A 17 -10.74 32.96 -8.86
CA LEU A 17 -11.56 33.65 -9.85
C LEU A 17 -13.03 33.53 -9.43
N ASN A 18 -13.58 34.69 -9.10
CA ASN A 18 -14.93 34.91 -8.65
C ASN A 18 -15.98 34.53 -9.73
N ILE A 19 -17.06 33.93 -9.23
CA ILE A 19 -18.48 34.18 -9.56
C ILE A 19 -18.93 33.92 -11.01
N LEU A 20 -19.81 32.92 -11.19
CA LEU A 20 -21.22 33.15 -11.53
C LEU A 20 -22.06 31.86 -11.33
N LYS A 21 -23.14 32.01 -10.55
CA LYS A 21 -24.21 31.03 -10.34
C LYS A 21 -25.04 30.90 -11.61
N THR A 22 -25.57 29.70 -11.89
CA THR A 22 -27.00 29.51 -12.24
C THR A 22 -27.47 28.09 -11.92
N ASN A 23 -28.61 28.03 -11.21
CA ASN A 23 -29.41 26.83 -10.92
C ASN A 23 -30.12 26.30 -12.17
N SER A 24 -30.38 24.99 -12.23
CA SER A 24 -31.74 24.47 -12.47
C SER A 24 -31.87 22.98 -12.09
N ARG A 25 -33.08 22.60 -11.71
CA ARG A 25 -33.50 21.34 -11.06
C ARG A 25 -34.27 20.43 -12.02
N SER A 26 -34.41 19.17 -11.58
CA SER A 26 -35.47 18.16 -11.81
C SER A 26 -35.36 17.32 -13.10
N GLY A 27 -35.66 16.02 -13.13
CA GLY A 27 -36.23 15.08 -12.15
C GLY A 27 -36.06 13.61 -12.66
N PRO A 28 -36.53 12.58 -11.92
CA PRO A 28 -36.20 11.19 -12.23
C PRO A 28 -37.28 10.48 -13.06
N LEU A 29 -36.87 9.70 -14.06
CA LEU A 29 -37.74 8.78 -14.80
C LEU A 29 -37.51 7.34 -14.31
N HIS A 30 -38.58 6.77 -13.74
CA HIS A 30 -38.71 5.36 -13.41
C HIS A 30 -38.86 4.52 -14.70
N HIS A 31 -38.12 3.41 -14.80
CA HIS A 31 -38.44 2.31 -15.71
C HIS A 31 -38.58 1.01 -14.91
N ALA A 32 -39.81 0.49 -14.91
CA ALA A 32 -40.18 -0.80 -14.34
C ALA A 32 -39.95 -1.89 -15.39
N TYR A 33 -39.09 -2.86 -15.08
CA TYR A 33 -38.94 -4.07 -15.89
C TYR A 33 -39.95 -5.14 -15.45
N ARG A 34 -40.72 -5.64 -16.43
CA ARG A 34 -41.72 -6.70 -16.31
C ARG A 34 -41.04 -8.06 -16.49
N VAL A 35 -41.04 -8.90 -15.45
CA VAL A 35 -40.55 -10.29 -15.52
C VAL A 35 -41.64 -11.18 -16.11
N GLN A 36 -41.38 -11.79 -17.27
CA GLN A 36 -42.16 -12.93 -17.78
C GLN A 36 -41.52 -14.23 -17.28
N LYS A 37 -42.25 -14.98 -16.46
CA LYS A 37 -41.92 -16.37 -16.10
C LYS A 37 -42.46 -17.30 -17.18
N THR A 38 -41.59 -17.96 -17.93
CA THR A 38 -41.93 -19.12 -18.74
C THR A 38 -41.50 -20.39 -18.02
N TRP A 39 -42.47 -21.24 -17.68
CA TRP A 39 -42.24 -22.59 -17.17
C TRP A 39 -41.91 -23.51 -18.33
N GLN A 40 -40.78 -24.22 -18.27
CA GLN A 40 -40.51 -25.35 -19.15
C GLN A 40 -40.29 -26.63 -18.33
N THR A 41 -40.99 -27.66 -18.77
CA THR A 41 -41.18 -28.95 -18.12
C THR A 41 -39.95 -29.83 -18.28
N ARG A 42 -39.63 -30.55 -17.19
CA ARG A 42 -38.48 -31.43 -16.99
C ARG A 42 -38.68 -32.76 -17.71
N CYS A 43 -37.78 -33.14 -18.61
CA CYS A 43 -37.60 -34.53 -19.04
C CYS A 43 -36.31 -35.08 -18.42
N SER A 44 -36.46 -36.12 -17.59
CA SER A 44 -35.37 -36.78 -16.88
C SER A 44 -34.69 -37.81 -17.77
N ASN A 45 -33.42 -37.59 -18.11
CA ASN A 45 -32.50 -38.67 -18.42
C ASN A 45 -31.58 -38.83 -17.21
N GLN A 46 -31.72 -39.95 -16.51
CA GLN A 46 -30.84 -40.35 -15.41
C GLN A 46 -29.53 -40.87 -16.00
N SER A 47 -28.52 -40.01 -16.10
CA SER A 47 -27.15 -40.43 -15.83
C SER A 47 -26.89 -40.12 -14.37
N ALA A 48 -26.45 -41.12 -13.59
CA ALA A 48 -26.01 -40.90 -12.22
C ALA A 48 -24.71 -40.08 -12.24
N GLU A 49 -24.84 -38.75 -12.37
CA GLU A 49 -23.77 -37.83 -12.00
C GLU A 49 -23.58 -37.93 -10.49
N LEU A 50 -22.38 -38.31 -10.06
CA LEU A 50 -21.95 -38.12 -8.68
C LEU A 50 -22.12 -36.62 -8.37
N THR A 51 -23.18 -36.28 -7.62
CA THR A 51 -23.40 -34.90 -7.17
C THR A 51 -22.30 -34.57 -6.18
N ILE A 52 -21.24 -33.91 -6.66
CA ILE A 52 -20.21 -33.32 -5.80
C ILE A 52 -20.88 -32.20 -5.01
N ASP A 53 -21.01 -32.37 -3.70
CA ASP A 53 -21.54 -31.33 -2.82
C ASP A 53 -20.52 -30.19 -2.71
N ARG A 54 -20.93 -28.99 -3.13
CA ARG A 54 -20.05 -27.80 -3.20
C ARG A 54 -20.31 -26.90 -2.01
N ARG A 55 -19.25 -26.57 -1.27
CA ARG A 55 -19.34 -25.55 -0.23
C ARG A 55 -19.43 -24.17 -0.88
N THR A 56 -20.14 -23.27 -0.21
CA THR A 56 -20.18 -21.84 -0.54
C THR A 56 -19.89 -21.02 0.71
N ALA A 57 -19.20 -19.90 0.55
CA ALA A 57 -18.92 -18.95 1.61
C ALA A 57 -19.89 -17.76 1.62
N ASN A 58 -20.84 -17.70 0.68
CA ASN A 58 -21.83 -16.61 0.53
C ASN A 58 -21.18 -15.21 0.49
N TYR A 59 -20.13 -15.07 -0.33
CA TYR A 59 -19.43 -13.79 -0.46
C TYR A 59 -20.34 -12.68 -0.97
N GLN A 60 -20.16 -11.49 -0.41
CA GLN A 60 -20.84 -10.29 -0.89
C GLN A 60 -20.22 -9.82 -2.19
N PRO A 61 -21.01 -9.22 -3.11
CA PRO A 61 -20.49 -8.66 -4.35
C PRO A 61 -19.45 -7.56 -4.10
N SER A 62 -18.74 -7.16 -5.16
CA SER A 62 -17.88 -5.98 -5.09
C SER A 62 -18.69 -4.76 -4.68
N SER A 63 -18.14 -3.95 -3.77
CA SER A 63 -18.72 -2.66 -3.37
C SER A 63 -18.52 -1.58 -4.43
N TRP A 64 -17.84 -1.90 -5.53
CA TRP A 64 -17.47 -1.01 -6.60
C TRP A 64 -18.08 -1.45 -7.92
N SER A 65 -18.74 -0.53 -8.62
CA SER A 65 -19.10 -0.76 -10.02
C SER A 65 -17.91 -0.48 -10.92
N HIS A 66 -17.67 -1.33 -11.92
CA HIS A 66 -16.61 -1.16 -12.94
C HIS A 66 -16.72 0.13 -13.78
N ILE A 67 -17.76 0.94 -13.56
CA ILE A 67 -18.16 2.11 -14.35
C ILE A 67 -17.56 3.43 -13.80
N LEU A 68 -16.89 3.43 -12.65
CA LEU A 68 -16.60 4.66 -11.89
C LEU A 68 -15.50 5.59 -12.44
N PHE A 69 -14.95 5.34 -13.63
CA PHE A 69 -13.80 6.09 -14.13
C PHE A 69 -13.97 6.45 -15.61
N GLU A 70 -14.89 7.35 -15.92
CA GLU A 70 -14.77 8.12 -17.16
C GLU A 70 -13.54 9.04 -17.03
N PRO A 71 -12.67 9.12 -18.05
CA PRO A 71 -11.53 10.01 -18.00
C PRO A 71 -12.03 11.44 -17.79
N THR A 72 -11.57 12.11 -16.73
CA THR A 72 -11.61 13.57 -16.73
C THR A 72 -10.78 14.03 -17.90
N SER A 73 -11.41 14.72 -18.86
CA SER A 73 -10.72 15.32 -19.99
C SER A 73 -9.90 16.52 -19.50
N GLU A 74 -8.82 16.27 -18.79
CA GLU A 74 -7.80 17.29 -18.55
C GLU A 74 -7.17 17.61 -19.91
N THR A 75 -7.17 18.89 -20.27
CA THR A 75 -6.58 19.33 -21.54
C THR A 75 -5.05 19.27 -21.45
N ASP A 76 -4.36 18.99 -22.55
CA ASP A 76 -2.89 18.94 -22.59
C ASP A 76 -2.24 20.21 -21.99
N ASN A 77 -2.88 21.37 -22.19
CA ASN A 77 -2.45 22.67 -21.63
C ASN A 77 -2.48 22.72 -20.09
N GLU A 78 -3.43 22.03 -19.45
CA GLU A 78 -3.58 22.00 -18.00
C GLU A 78 -2.49 21.13 -17.35
N TRP A 79 -2.22 19.97 -17.95
CA TRP A 79 -1.15 19.08 -17.52
C TRP A 79 0.24 19.73 -17.63
N GLU A 80 0.52 20.41 -18.74
CA GLU A 80 1.78 21.14 -18.91
C GLU A 80 1.96 22.23 -17.86
N ASN A 81 0.89 22.96 -17.54
CA ASN A 81 0.94 24.01 -16.53
C ASN A 81 1.19 23.43 -15.12
N GLN A 82 0.47 22.36 -14.76
CA GLN A 82 0.68 21.65 -13.49
C GLN A 82 2.10 21.11 -13.36
N THR A 83 2.67 20.56 -14.43
CA THR A 83 4.05 20.06 -14.45
C THR A 83 5.07 21.19 -14.24
N LYS A 84 4.86 22.36 -14.86
CA LYS A 84 5.73 23.54 -14.64
C LYS A 84 5.67 24.01 -13.19
N ILE A 85 4.47 24.08 -12.61
CA ILE A 85 4.29 24.47 -11.19
C ILE A 85 4.96 23.46 -10.27
N LEU A 86 4.76 22.15 -10.53
CA LEU A 86 5.39 21.07 -9.76
C LEU A 86 6.92 21.22 -9.76
N ASN A 87 7.53 21.36 -10.93
CA ASN A 87 8.99 21.47 -11.06
C ASN A 87 9.54 22.71 -10.32
N LYS A 88 8.80 23.83 -10.35
CA LYS A 88 9.17 25.03 -9.61
C LYS A 88 9.17 24.78 -8.10
N LEU A 89 8.06 24.25 -7.57
CA LEU A 89 7.92 23.93 -6.15
C LEU A 89 8.95 22.88 -5.70
N GLU A 90 9.21 21.89 -6.55
CA GLU A 90 10.19 20.82 -6.30
C GLU A 90 11.62 21.37 -6.23
N SER A 91 11.98 22.30 -7.13
CA SER A 91 13.26 22.98 -7.08
C SER A 91 13.41 23.84 -5.81
N GLU A 92 12.34 24.52 -5.39
CA GLU A 92 12.37 25.40 -4.22
C GLU A 92 12.55 24.59 -2.92
N VAL A 93 11.76 23.53 -2.70
CA VAL A 93 11.96 22.62 -1.56
C VAL A 93 13.32 21.93 -1.65
N GLY A 94 13.76 21.56 -2.86
CA GLY A 94 15.09 21.02 -3.09
C GLY A 94 16.22 21.96 -2.67
N SER A 95 16.03 23.27 -2.81
CA SER A 95 17.00 24.28 -2.33
C SER A 95 17.00 24.43 -0.81
N MET A 96 15.85 24.25 -0.15
CA MET A 96 15.76 24.25 1.31
C MET A 96 16.57 23.11 1.94
N LEU A 97 16.58 21.93 1.31
CA LEU A 97 17.39 20.78 1.73
C LEU A 97 18.90 20.99 1.52
N ASP A 98 19.28 21.81 0.54
CA ASP A 98 20.68 22.08 0.22
C ASP A 98 21.25 23.25 1.04
N CYS A 99 20.40 24.03 1.72
CA CYS A 99 20.78 25.22 2.48
C CYS A 99 21.83 24.88 3.55
N GLU A 100 23.02 25.47 3.43
CA GLU A 100 24.15 25.22 4.36
C GLU A 100 23.97 25.91 5.71
N ASP A 101 23.26 27.03 5.73
CA ASP A 101 23.00 27.83 6.93
C ASP A 101 21.81 27.31 7.75
N LEU A 102 21.18 26.22 7.33
CA LEU A 102 20.01 25.68 8.03
C LEU A 102 20.43 24.94 9.30
N GLU A 103 19.90 25.39 10.44
CA GLU A 103 20.15 24.76 11.73
C GLU A 103 19.82 23.26 11.71
N PRO A 104 20.65 22.38 12.32
CA PRO A 104 20.48 20.92 12.24
C PRO A 104 19.10 20.41 12.64
N GLN A 105 18.51 21.01 13.69
CA GLN A 105 17.17 20.65 14.14
C GLN A 105 16.10 21.01 13.11
N ALA A 106 16.23 22.16 12.44
CA ALA A 106 15.30 22.58 11.39
C ALA A 106 15.42 21.67 10.16
N LEU A 107 16.63 21.23 9.83
CA LEU A 107 16.85 20.25 8.75
C LEU A 107 16.22 18.89 9.06
N ILE A 108 16.34 18.39 10.30
CA ILE A 108 15.70 17.16 10.75
C ILE A 108 14.17 17.26 10.65
N GLU A 109 13.58 18.36 11.09
CA GLU A 109 12.14 18.62 11.00
C GLU A 109 11.66 18.74 9.55
N LEU A 110 12.43 19.40 8.68
CA LEU A 110 12.14 19.49 7.26
C LEU A 110 12.12 18.12 6.58
N ILE A 111 13.12 17.28 6.85
CA ILE A 111 13.17 15.90 6.32
C ILE A 111 11.96 15.10 6.83
N ASN A 112 11.63 15.23 8.13
CA ASN A 112 10.45 14.58 8.69
C ASN A 112 9.15 15.05 8.01
N ASP A 113 8.97 16.35 7.79
CA ASP A 113 7.79 16.87 7.11
C ASP A 113 7.71 16.36 5.66
N ILE A 114 8.82 16.30 4.94
CA ILE A 114 8.88 15.72 3.58
C ILE A 114 8.48 14.23 3.59
N ASP A 115 8.97 13.45 4.55
CA ASP A 115 8.61 12.03 4.72
C ASP A 115 7.11 11.87 5.04
N GLN A 116 6.62 12.61 6.03
CA GLN A 116 5.24 12.54 6.51
C GLN A 116 4.24 12.99 5.43
N LEU A 117 4.61 13.96 4.59
CA LEU A 117 3.79 14.44 3.48
C LEU A 117 3.85 13.52 2.24
N GLY A 118 4.62 12.42 2.30
CA GLY A 118 4.71 11.46 1.21
C GLY A 118 5.53 11.92 0.01
N LEU A 119 6.42 12.90 0.20
CA LEU A 119 7.24 13.52 -0.85
C LEU A 119 8.66 12.94 -0.93
N SER A 120 9.06 12.09 0.02
CA SER A 120 10.44 11.61 0.14
C SER A 120 10.99 10.88 -1.07
N TYR A 121 10.14 10.23 -1.85
CA TYR A 121 10.53 9.54 -3.08
C TYR A 121 11.09 10.49 -4.15
N ARG A 122 10.70 11.77 -4.14
CA ARG A 122 11.24 12.81 -5.03
C ARG A 122 12.62 13.31 -4.61
N TYR A 123 12.93 13.21 -3.31
CA TYR A 123 14.13 13.79 -2.72
C TYR A 123 15.13 12.75 -2.22
N ARG A 124 15.05 11.48 -2.63
CA ARG A 124 15.89 10.37 -2.10
C ARG A 124 17.37 10.75 -1.96
N GLN A 125 17.97 11.27 -3.03
CA GLN A 125 19.39 11.63 -3.01
C GLN A 125 19.68 12.85 -2.13
N LYS A 126 18.81 13.88 -2.18
CA LYS A 126 18.95 15.09 -1.37
C LYS A 126 18.79 14.81 0.12
N ILE A 127 17.80 14.00 0.50
CA ILE A 127 17.60 13.54 1.89
C ILE A 127 18.81 12.72 2.34
N LYS A 128 19.30 11.78 1.53
CA LYS A 128 20.50 11.00 1.86
C LYS A 128 21.72 11.90 2.09
N ASN A 129 21.91 12.91 1.24
CA ASN A 129 23.00 13.88 1.39
C ASN A 129 22.84 14.72 2.68
N ALA A 130 21.63 15.21 2.96
CA ALA A 130 21.33 15.97 4.17
C ALA A 130 21.54 15.14 5.45
N LEU A 131 21.13 13.87 5.47
CA LEU A 131 21.37 12.96 6.60
C LEU A 131 22.87 12.65 6.78
N ASN A 132 23.64 12.49 5.71
CA ASN A 132 25.09 12.35 5.80
C ASN A 132 25.72 13.61 6.42
N LYS A 133 25.33 14.81 5.97
CA LYS A 133 25.81 16.08 6.56
C LYS A 133 25.53 16.14 8.06
N LEU A 134 24.33 15.75 8.48
CA LEU A 134 23.96 15.71 9.91
C LEU A 134 24.85 14.76 10.72
N ARG A 135 25.20 13.59 10.17
CA ARG A 135 26.11 12.64 10.81
C ARG A 135 27.53 13.18 10.90
N ASP A 136 28.05 13.77 9.83
CA ASP A 136 29.40 14.36 9.84
C ASP A 136 29.48 15.49 10.88
N LEU A 137 28.38 16.23 11.06
CA LEU A 137 28.26 17.29 12.06
C LEU A 137 28.13 16.75 13.49
N GLU A 138 27.44 15.62 13.67
CA GLU A 138 27.38 14.86 14.94
C GLU A 138 28.77 14.41 15.36
N ASP A 139 29.55 13.84 14.44
CA ASP A 139 30.92 13.39 14.68
C ASP A 139 31.85 14.58 15.05
N ALA A 140 31.63 15.75 14.43
CA ALA A 140 32.43 16.94 14.68
C ALA A 140 32.07 17.70 15.97
N THR A 141 30.78 17.71 16.35
CA THR A 141 30.26 18.57 17.44
C THR A 141 29.79 17.80 18.67
N GLY A 142 29.77 16.46 18.60
CA GLY A 142 29.22 15.60 19.62
C GLY A 142 27.69 15.71 19.73
N ASP A 143 27.18 15.74 20.96
CA ASP A 143 25.75 15.61 21.28
C ASP A 143 24.87 16.84 20.96
N LYS A 144 25.39 17.89 20.32
CA LYS A 144 24.61 19.14 20.09
C LYS A 144 23.35 18.93 19.24
N ILE A 145 23.39 18.02 18.27
CA ILE A 145 22.23 17.69 17.41
C ILE A 145 21.15 16.95 18.21
N LYS A 146 21.58 16.20 19.22
CA LYS A 146 20.74 15.46 20.14
C LYS A 146 20.39 16.37 21.33
N SER A 147 19.78 17.53 21.10
CA SER A 147 19.51 18.48 22.20
C SER A 147 18.32 18.10 23.08
N SER A 148 17.36 17.33 22.56
CA SER A 148 16.14 16.92 23.25
C SER A 148 15.76 15.47 22.95
N LEU A 149 14.86 14.89 23.75
CA LEU A 149 14.29 13.57 23.46
C LEU A 149 13.62 13.53 22.08
N HIS A 150 12.89 14.59 21.75
CA HIS A 150 12.24 14.73 20.45
C HIS A 150 13.24 14.66 19.30
N THR A 151 14.25 15.53 19.32
CA THR A 151 15.24 15.62 18.23
C THR A 151 16.04 14.33 18.09
N SER A 152 16.47 13.72 19.20
CA SER A 152 17.19 12.44 19.18
C SER A 152 16.37 11.31 18.58
N ALA A 153 15.13 11.15 19.03
CA ALA A 153 14.26 10.10 18.52
C ALA A 153 13.91 10.32 17.05
N LEU A 154 13.68 11.57 16.65
CA LEU A 154 13.37 11.91 15.27
C LEU A 154 14.56 11.62 14.34
N TYR A 155 15.75 12.11 14.70
CA TYR A 155 16.98 11.89 13.95
C TYR A 155 17.32 10.41 13.81
N PHE A 156 17.27 9.65 14.91
CA PHE A 156 17.46 8.20 14.92
C PHE A 156 16.47 7.49 13.98
N ARG A 157 15.17 7.83 14.08
CA ARG A 157 14.14 7.23 13.24
C ARG A 157 14.40 7.52 11.76
N LEU A 158 14.69 8.77 11.40
CA LEU A 158 14.94 9.16 10.01
C LEU A 158 16.16 8.43 9.45
N LEU A 159 17.28 8.38 10.17
CA LEU A 159 18.46 7.64 9.73
C LEU A 159 18.11 6.18 9.41
N ARG A 160 17.44 5.47 10.32
CA ARG A 160 17.04 4.08 10.07
C ARG A 160 16.06 3.93 8.91
N GLN A 161 15.06 4.81 8.81
CA GLN A 161 14.08 4.79 7.71
C GLN A 161 14.72 4.98 6.33
N HIS A 162 15.84 5.71 6.28
CA HIS A 162 16.61 5.96 5.06
C HIS A 162 17.81 5.01 4.89
N GLY A 163 17.84 3.91 5.65
CA GLY A 163 18.77 2.79 5.46
C GLY A 163 20.15 2.96 6.11
N PHE A 164 20.29 3.90 7.04
CA PHE A 164 21.50 4.04 7.84
C PHE A 164 21.46 3.06 9.02
N GLU A 165 22.61 2.47 9.31
CA GLU A 165 22.82 1.66 10.51
C GLU A 165 23.19 2.59 11.68
N VAL A 166 22.38 2.57 12.75
CA VAL A 166 22.53 3.45 13.91
C VAL A 166 22.22 2.67 15.17
N SER A 167 23.13 2.73 16.15
CA SER A 167 22.93 2.10 17.46
C SER A 167 21.84 2.82 18.28
N PRO A 168 20.97 2.09 19.00
CA PRO A 168 20.01 2.68 19.93
C PRO A 168 20.65 3.27 21.20
N ASP A 169 21.97 3.11 21.40
CA ASP A 169 22.71 3.64 22.56
C ASP A 169 22.59 5.16 22.71
N VAL A 170 22.21 5.87 21.64
CA VAL A 170 21.82 7.28 21.71
C VAL A 170 20.76 7.56 22.80
N PHE A 171 19.96 6.56 23.16
CA PHE A 171 18.90 6.70 24.15
C PHE A 171 19.35 6.43 25.60
N GLU A 172 20.57 5.92 25.83
CA GLU A 172 21.09 5.65 27.19
C GLU A 172 21.17 6.91 28.05
N ARG A 173 21.44 8.06 27.44
CA ARG A 173 21.47 9.36 28.13
C ARG A 173 20.11 9.81 28.69
N PHE A 174 19.01 9.16 28.29
CA PHE A 174 17.67 9.42 28.81
C PHE A 174 17.28 8.46 29.94
N LYS A 175 18.20 7.61 30.36
CA LYS A 175 18.02 6.67 31.47
C LYS A 175 18.59 7.22 32.77
N ASP A 176 18.07 6.72 33.87
CA ASP A 176 18.51 7.00 35.23
C ASP A 176 19.72 6.11 35.61
N GLN A 177 20.21 6.27 36.84
CA GLN A 177 21.35 5.51 37.35
C GLN A 177 21.06 4.01 37.50
N ASN A 178 19.78 3.61 37.51
CA ASN A 178 19.33 2.23 37.58
C ASN A 178 19.19 1.60 36.19
N GLY A 179 19.44 2.37 35.12
CA GLY A 179 19.33 1.93 33.73
C GLY A 179 17.91 1.96 33.16
N ASN A 180 16.95 2.59 33.86
CA ASN A 180 15.56 2.74 33.40
C ASN A 180 15.34 4.13 32.78
N PHE A 181 14.45 4.26 31.79
CA PHE A 181 14.07 5.58 31.29
C PHE A 181 13.56 6.52 32.40
N ASN A 182 14.10 7.74 32.44
CA ASN A 182 13.80 8.70 33.50
C ASN A 182 12.31 9.12 33.49
N GLU A 183 11.62 8.97 34.62
CA GLU A 183 10.21 9.33 34.79
C GLU A 183 9.92 10.82 34.57
N ASP A 184 10.92 11.70 34.75
CA ASP A 184 10.79 13.15 34.49
C ASP A 184 10.46 13.44 33.01
N LEU A 185 10.78 12.53 32.09
CA LEU A 185 10.43 12.63 30.67
C LEU A 185 8.92 12.66 30.43
N SER A 186 8.10 12.25 31.41
CA SER A 186 6.63 12.32 31.38
C SER A 186 6.07 13.69 31.00
N ARG A 187 6.84 14.77 31.24
CA ARG A 187 6.47 16.14 30.90
C ARG A 187 6.68 16.48 29.41
N GLU A 188 7.53 15.74 28.71
CA GLU A 188 7.88 15.96 27.29
C GLU A 188 7.04 15.08 26.35
N VAL A 189 5.72 15.27 26.33
CA VAL A 189 4.80 14.39 25.57
C VAL A 189 5.18 14.27 24.08
N ARG A 190 5.65 15.36 23.45
CA ARG A 190 6.15 15.32 22.06
C ARG A 190 7.41 14.46 21.90
N GLY A 191 8.32 14.51 22.87
CA GLY A 191 9.52 13.67 22.92
C GLY A 191 9.16 12.20 23.11
N ILE A 192 8.24 11.89 24.03
CA ILE A 192 7.73 10.54 24.27
C ILE A 192 7.08 9.96 23.01
N LEU A 193 6.23 10.74 22.33
CA LEU A 193 5.61 10.30 21.08
C LEU A 193 6.66 9.97 20.01
N SER A 194 7.72 10.76 19.94
CA SER A 194 8.79 10.55 18.96
C SER A 194 9.64 9.33 19.29
N LEU A 195 9.94 9.11 20.57
CA LEU A 195 10.62 7.91 21.04
C LEU A 195 9.76 6.66 20.83
N PHE A 196 8.45 6.75 21.05
CA PHE A 196 7.51 5.68 20.75
C PHE A 196 7.57 5.31 19.26
N GLU A 197 7.51 6.27 18.35
CA GLU A 197 7.62 6.01 16.91
C GLU A 197 9.00 5.43 16.52
N ALA A 198 10.08 5.95 17.11
CA ALA A 198 11.44 5.45 16.89
C ALA A 198 11.63 4.01 17.38
N SER A 199 11.02 3.65 18.51
CA SER A 199 11.14 2.31 19.12
C SER A 199 10.56 1.19 18.25
N HIS A 200 9.71 1.52 17.27
CA HIS A 200 9.15 0.56 16.33
C HIS A 200 10.10 0.17 15.20
N LEU A 201 11.31 0.75 15.15
CA LEU A 201 12.38 0.35 14.23
C LEU A 201 13.40 -0.61 14.86
N ALA A 202 13.06 -1.24 15.99
CA ALA A 202 13.94 -2.14 16.71
C ALA A 202 14.26 -3.44 15.95
N TYR A 203 15.52 -3.87 16.04
CA TYR A 203 15.94 -5.23 15.72
C TYR A 203 15.75 -6.18 16.91
N GLU A 204 15.79 -7.49 16.66
CA GLU A 204 15.42 -8.54 17.62
C GLU A 204 16.20 -8.51 18.94
N GLU A 205 17.42 -7.95 18.95
CA GLU A 205 18.33 -7.91 20.12
C GLU A 205 18.43 -6.52 20.78
N GLU A 206 17.68 -5.52 20.29
CA GLU A 206 17.82 -4.14 20.75
C GLU A 206 16.92 -3.84 21.96
N ASN A 207 17.34 -4.35 23.12
CA ASN A 207 16.60 -4.23 24.38
C ASN A 207 16.24 -2.79 24.75
N ILE A 208 17.11 -1.81 24.47
CA ILE A 208 16.88 -0.39 24.74
C ILE A 208 15.58 0.10 24.08
N LEU A 209 15.32 -0.30 22.84
CA LEU A 209 14.12 0.10 22.11
C LEU A 209 12.88 -0.66 22.57
N ASN A 210 13.02 -1.92 22.96
CA ASN A 210 11.91 -2.69 23.55
C ASN A 210 11.46 -2.09 24.89
N GLU A 211 12.42 -1.65 25.71
CA GLU A 211 12.16 -0.91 26.94
C GLU A 211 11.52 0.45 26.64
N ALA A 212 12.09 1.23 25.70
CA ALA A 212 11.56 2.52 25.27
C ALA A 212 10.12 2.40 24.79
N LYS A 213 9.81 1.37 24.01
CA LYS A 213 8.46 1.09 23.52
C LYS A 213 7.49 0.86 24.67
N SER A 214 7.87 0.05 25.65
CA SER A 214 7.03 -0.26 26.82
C SER A 214 6.79 0.97 27.70
N PHE A 215 7.87 1.70 28.00
CA PHE A 215 7.85 2.94 28.77
C PHE A 215 6.97 4.02 28.13
N THR A 216 7.23 4.34 26.86
CA THR A 216 6.48 5.37 26.14
C THR A 216 5.02 5.00 25.94
N SER A 217 4.71 3.73 25.69
CA SER A 217 3.31 3.26 25.56
C SER A 217 2.47 3.55 26.80
N LEU A 218 3.05 3.43 28.00
CA LEU A 218 2.35 3.69 29.26
C LEU A 218 2.11 5.19 29.44
N LEU A 219 3.17 6.01 29.29
CA LEU A 219 3.07 7.46 29.45
C LEU A 219 2.14 8.12 28.40
N LEU A 220 2.12 7.62 27.17
CA LEU A 220 1.21 8.11 26.13
C LEU A 220 -0.26 7.83 26.46
N LYS A 221 -0.57 6.66 27.04
CA LYS A 221 -1.93 6.34 27.48
C LYS A 221 -2.41 7.28 28.57
N ASP A 222 -1.54 7.61 29.52
CA ASP A 222 -1.87 8.47 30.66
C ASP A 222 -1.96 9.95 30.25
N SER A 223 -1.05 10.42 29.39
CA SER A 223 -1.00 11.81 28.93
C SER A 223 -2.13 12.20 27.97
N LYS A 224 -2.83 11.23 27.36
CA LYS A 224 -3.89 11.47 26.36
C LYS A 224 -4.99 12.45 26.83
N LYS A 225 -5.31 12.46 28.13
CA LYS A 225 -6.34 13.35 28.73
C LYS A 225 -5.80 14.71 29.19
N LEU A 226 -4.48 14.86 29.23
CA LEU A 226 -3.79 16.03 29.77
C LEU A 226 -3.30 16.99 28.68
N VAL A 227 -3.41 16.59 27.41
CA VAL A 227 -2.97 17.36 26.25
C VAL A 227 -4.15 17.90 25.43
N GLY A 228 -3.89 18.92 24.60
CA GLY A 228 -4.89 19.46 23.69
C GLY A 228 -5.37 18.44 22.65
N ALA A 229 -6.56 18.68 22.07
CA ALA A 229 -7.25 17.74 21.18
C ALA A 229 -6.37 17.21 20.04
N ASN A 230 -5.61 18.08 19.36
CA ASN A 230 -4.70 17.68 18.27
C ASN A 230 -3.63 16.68 18.73
N MET A 231 -2.97 16.94 19.87
CA MET A 231 -1.96 16.02 20.41
C MET A 231 -2.61 14.72 20.90
N SER A 232 -3.77 14.78 21.53
CA SER A 232 -4.54 13.60 21.95
C SER A 232 -4.90 12.69 20.78
N GLU A 233 -5.25 13.28 19.64
CA GLU A 233 -5.53 12.57 18.39
C GLU A 233 -4.28 11.90 17.81
N GLN A 234 -3.14 12.61 17.78
CA GLN A 234 -1.85 12.06 17.34
C GLN A 234 -1.41 10.87 18.20
N ILE A 235 -1.54 11.00 19.53
CA ILE A 235 -1.25 9.92 20.47
C ILE A 235 -2.15 8.71 20.21
N THR A 236 -3.45 8.95 20.03
CA THR A 236 -4.42 7.87 19.75
C THR A 236 -4.06 7.13 18.48
N HIS A 237 -3.73 7.88 17.44
CA HIS A 237 -3.33 7.33 16.15
C HIS A 237 -2.05 6.51 16.25
N ALA A 238 -0.99 7.03 16.88
CA ALA A 238 0.26 6.30 17.06
C ALA A 238 0.07 5.00 17.88
N LEU A 239 -0.71 5.05 18.96
CA LEU A 239 -0.99 3.89 19.81
C LEU A 239 -1.84 2.81 19.12
N GLU A 240 -2.70 3.18 18.16
CA GLU A 240 -3.46 2.22 17.35
C GLU A 240 -2.54 1.44 16.40
N LEU A 241 -1.69 2.16 15.67
CA LEU A 241 -0.68 1.59 14.80
C LEU A 241 0.44 2.64 14.63
N PRO A 242 1.71 2.31 14.89
CA PRO A 242 2.82 3.25 14.75
C PRO A 242 3.04 3.61 13.28
N TYR A 243 3.58 4.80 13.01
CA TYR A 243 3.86 5.32 11.68
C TYR A 243 4.65 4.32 10.81
N HIS A 244 5.65 3.65 11.39
CA HIS A 244 6.48 2.67 10.66
C HIS A 244 5.66 1.49 10.07
N HIS A 245 4.51 1.16 10.65
CA HIS A 245 3.66 0.06 10.20
C HIS A 245 2.49 0.52 9.32
N ARG A 246 2.36 1.83 9.07
CA ARG A 246 1.26 2.38 8.27
C ARG A 246 1.58 2.39 6.79
N MET A 247 0.54 2.28 5.97
CA MET A 247 0.65 2.50 4.53
C MET A 247 0.98 3.98 4.28
N ARG A 248 2.24 4.26 3.90
CA ARG A 248 2.77 5.62 3.71
C ARG A 248 1.83 6.52 2.92
N ARG A 249 1.26 6.01 1.83
CA ARG A 249 0.44 6.83 0.95
C ARG A 249 -0.92 7.22 1.54
N LEU A 250 -1.53 6.33 2.32
CA LEU A 250 -2.77 6.63 3.03
C LEU A 250 -2.50 7.64 4.16
N GLU A 251 -1.38 7.46 4.85
CA GLU A 251 -0.95 8.34 5.95
C GLU A 251 -0.58 9.74 5.46
N ALA A 252 0.07 9.84 4.30
CA ALA A 252 0.43 11.11 3.66
C ALA A 252 -0.78 12.05 3.50
N ARG A 253 -1.95 11.51 3.14
CA ARG A 253 -3.17 12.34 3.03
C ARG A 253 -3.55 12.98 4.35
N ARG A 254 -3.63 12.18 5.42
CA ARG A 254 -3.95 12.66 6.77
C ARG A 254 -2.93 13.69 7.22
N ASN A 255 -1.65 13.43 6.96
CA ASN A 255 -0.56 14.33 7.30
C ASN A 255 -0.64 15.65 6.53
N ILE A 256 -1.02 15.65 5.25
CA ILE A 256 -1.24 16.88 4.48
C ILE A 256 -2.37 17.70 5.10
N GLU A 257 -3.48 17.07 5.48
CA GLU A 257 -4.61 17.73 6.14
C GLU A 257 -4.20 18.32 7.50
N ALA A 258 -3.45 17.57 8.31
CA ALA A 258 -2.93 18.04 9.60
C ALA A 258 -1.88 19.15 9.44
N TYR A 259 -0.99 19.04 8.45
CA TYR A 259 0.04 20.04 8.14
C TYR A 259 -0.58 21.36 7.70
N ALA A 260 -1.68 21.33 6.95
CA ALA A 260 -2.41 22.52 6.54
C ALA A 260 -2.94 23.34 7.73
N GLN A 261 -3.21 22.70 8.87
CA GLN A 261 -3.69 23.35 10.08
C GLN A 261 -2.57 23.84 11.01
N ARG A 262 -1.29 23.55 10.71
CA ARG A 262 -0.17 24.08 11.49
C ARG A 262 -0.07 25.60 11.31
N GLY A 263 0.26 26.30 12.40
CA GLY A 263 0.43 27.76 12.42
C GLY A 263 1.63 28.21 11.60
N GLU A 264 2.81 27.67 11.87
CA GLU A 264 4.07 27.97 11.17
C GLU A 264 4.39 26.92 10.10
N LYS A 265 3.47 26.72 9.14
CA LYS A 265 3.67 25.76 8.04
C LYS A 265 4.48 26.36 6.89
N ASN A 266 5.28 25.51 6.24
CA ASN A 266 5.92 25.86 4.98
C ASN A 266 4.88 25.76 3.84
N GLN A 267 4.51 26.91 3.28
CA GLN A 267 3.45 26.99 2.26
C GLN A 267 3.85 26.31 0.95
N VAL A 268 5.12 26.45 0.53
CA VAL A 268 5.68 25.82 -0.67
C VAL A 268 5.59 24.30 -0.55
N LEU A 269 6.00 23.76 0.60
CA LEU A 269 5.96 22.33 0.87
C LEU A 269 4.52 21.78 0.89
N LEU A 270 3.57 22.53 1.47
CA LEU A 270 2.16 22.13 1.48
C LEU A 270 1.55 22.11 0.07
N GLU A 271 1.85 23.13 -0.75
CA GLU A 271 1.37 23.20 -2.13
C GLU A 271 1.95 22.06 -2.97
N LEU A 272 3.25 21.78 -2.81
CA LEU A 272 3.89 20.64 -3.46
C LEU A 272 3.23 19.33 -3.06
N ALA A 273 2.98 19.12 -1.76
CA ALA A 273 2.38 17.89 -1.25
C ALA A 273 0.97 17.67 -1.80
N LYS A 274 0.14 18.71 -1.89
CA LYS A 274 -1.20 18.61 -2.48
C LYS A 274 -1.16 18.30 -3.98
N LEU A 275 -0.31 19.02 -4.71
CA LEU A 275 -0.18 18.85 -6.16
C LEU A 275 0.35 17.46 -6.50
N ASP A 276 1.44 17.03 -5.86
CA ASP A 276 1.95 15.67 -5.96
C ASP A 276 0.86 14.65 -5.63
N PHE A 277 0.10 14.91 -4.56
CA PHE A 277 -0.89 13.95 -4.12
C PHE A 277 -1.91 13.65 -5.22
N ASN A 278 -2.41 14.72 -5.85
CA ASN A 278 -3.40 14.65 -6.92
C ASN A 278 -2.82 14.02 -8.19
N LEU A 279 -1.61 14.40 -8.61
CA LEU A 279 -0.99 13.84 -9.81
C LEU A 279 -0.80 12.32 -9.72
N VAL A 280 -0.32 11.84 -8.57
CA VAL A 280 -0.18 10.40 -8.30
C VAL A 280 -1.55 9.72 -8.24
N GLN A 281 -2.58 10.38 -7.71
CA GLN A 281 -3.96 9.86 -7.71
C GLN A 281 -4.51 9.71 -9.14
N THR A 282 -4.28 10.68 -10.03
CA THR A 282 -4.64 10.57 -11.46
C THR A 282 -3.95 9.36 -12.08
N LYS A 283 -2.69 9.10 -11.72
CA LYS A 283 -1.99 7.90 -12.18
C LYS A 283 -2.64 6.62 -11.65
N PHE A 284 -3.07 6.58 -10.40
CA PHE A 284 -3.81 5.43 -9.85
C PHE A 284 -5.15 5.20 -10.56
N GLN A 285 -5.89 6.26 -10.91
CA GLN A 285 -7.12 6.13 -11.69
C GLN A 285 -6.87 5.48 -13.04
N SER A 286 -5.81 5.89 -13.75
CA SER A 286 -5.39 5.26 -15.01
C SER A 286 -5.05 3.78 -14.82
N ASP A 287 -4.30 3.44 -13.77
CA ASP A 287 -3.91 2.05 -13.49
C ASP A 287 -5.16 1.20 -13.15
N VAL A 288 -6.10 1.72 -12.35
CA VAL A 288 -7.38 1.06 -12.03
C VAL A 288 -8.21 0.81 -13.29
N GLN A 289 -8.30 1.79 -14.19
CA GLN A 289 -9.03 1.61 -15.44
C GLN A 289 -8.44 0.46 -16.28
N GLU A 290 -7.12 0.36 -16.35
CA GLU A 290 -6.43 -0.71 -17.08
C GLU A 290 -6.77 -2.09 -16.49
N VAL A 291 -6.57 -2.27 -15.18
CA VAL A 291 -6.86 -3.56 -14.52
C VAL A 291 -8.35 -3.88 -14.52
N SER A 292 -9.24 -2.88 -14.49
CA SER A 292 -10.69 -3.08 -14.60
C SER A 292 -11.09 -3.58 -16.00
N ARG A 293 -10.51 -3.02 -17.07
CA ARG A 293 -10.70 -3.53 -18.43
C ARG A 293 -10.20 -4.97 -18.55
N TRP A 294 -9.01 -5.27 -18.05
CA TRP A 294 -8.48 -6.63 -18.02
C TRP A 294 -9.42 -7.59 -17.28
N TRP A 295 -9.86 -7.24 -16.07
CA TRP A 295 -10.72 -8.10 -15.25
C TRP A 295 -12.06 -8.39 -15.92
N LYS A 296 -12.65 -7.38 -16.55
CA LYS A 296 -13.87 -7.53 -17.35
C LYS A 296 -13.67 -8.46 -18.55
N VAL A 297 -12.53 -8.37 -19.25
CA VAL A 297 -12.22 -9.26 -20.39
C VAL A 297 -12.01 -10.71 -19.93
N MET A 298 -11.39 -10.92 -18.75
CA MET A 298 -11.23 -12.27 -18.19
C MET A 298 -12.57 -12.92 -17.87
N GLY A 299 -13.59 -12.14 -17.48
CA GLY A 299 -14.95 -12.62 -17.23
C GLY A 299 -15.08 -13.60 -16.06
N LEU A 300 -14.05 -13.75 -15.23
CA LEU A 300 -14.04 -14.71 -14.12
C LEU A 300 -15.08 -14.37 -13.06
N ALA A 301 -15.31 -13.08 -12.76
CA ALA A 301 -16.31 -12.66 -11.77
C ALA A 301 -17.74 -13.13 -12.12
N ASP A 302 -18.09 -13.17 -13.41
CA ASP A 302 -19.41 -13.62 -13.87
C ASP A 302 -19.52 -15.16 -13.98
N LYS A 303 -18.37 -15.83 -14.19
CA LYS A 303 -18.30 -17.28 -14.44
C LYS A 303 -18.01 -18.11 -13.19
N LEU A 304 -17.39 -17.51 -12.18
CA LEU A 304 -16.99 -18.12 -10.93
C LEU A 304 -17.73 -17.42 -9.77
N ASP A 305 -19.04 -17.62 -9.71
CA ASP A 305 -19.94 -16.97 -8.73
C ASP A 305 -19.63 -17.31 -7.27
N PHE A 306 -18.95 -18.43 -7.03
CA PHE A 306 -18.45 -18.85 -5.72
C PHE A 306 -17.23 -18.05 -5.24
N ALA A 307 -16.50 -17.38 -6.15
CA ALA A 307 -15.25 -16.70 -5.84
C ALA A 307 -15.48 -15.21 -5.56
N ARG A 308 -14.59 -14.62 -4.76
CA ARG A 308 -14.62 -13.21 -4.39
C ARG A 308 -14.21 -12.31 -5.57
N ASP A 309 -15.09 -11.40 -5.96
CA ASP A 309 -14.73 -10.27 -6.83
C ASP A 309 -14.16 -9.10 -5.98
N ARG A 310 -12.82 -8.99 -5.99
CA ARG A 310 -12.04 -8.08 -5.11
C ARG A 310 -10.93 -7.31 -5.82
N LEU A 311 -11.17 -6.96 -7.09
CA LEU A 311 -10.20 -6.22 -7.91
C LEU A 311 -9.72 -4.93 -7.24
N MET A 312 -10.63 -4.15 -6.64
CA MET A 312 -10.31 -2.86 -6.04
C MET A 312 -9.50 -3.01 -4.75
N GLU A 313 -9.77 -4.05 -3.97
CA GLU A 313 -8.99 -4.40 -2.79
C GLU A 313 -7.60 -4.91 -3.21
N SER A 314 -7.49 -5.73 -4.26
CA SER A 314 -6.20 -6.13 -4.84
C SER A 314 -5.39 -4.92 -5.32
N PHE A 315 -6.05 -3.96 -5.98
CA PHE A 315 -5.41 -2.73 -6.42
C PHE A 315 -4.90 -1.89 -5.24
N PHE A 316 -5.73 -1.74 -4.19
CA PHE A 316 -5.34 -1.04 -2.98
C PHE A 316 -4.10 -1.65 -2.32
N TRP A 317 -3.99 -2.98 -2.29
CA TRP A 317 -2.78 -3.67 -1.85
C TRP A 317 -1.57 -3.32 -2.70
N SER A 318 -1.71 -3.28 -4.03
CA SER A 318 -0.62 -2.91 -4.94
C SER A 318 -0.13 -1.48 -4.71
N VAL A 319 -1.03 -0.53 -4.42
CA VAL A 319 -0.67 0.86 -4.07
C VAL A 319 0.14 0.89 -2.77
N GLY A 320 -0.23 0.07 -1.78
CA GLY A 320 0.53 -0.05 -0.55
C GLY A 320 1.98 -0.51 -0.76
N MET A 321 2.21 -1.34 -1.78
CA MET A 321 3.52 -1.89 -2.11
C MET A 321 4.36 -0.94 -2.96
N ALA A 322 3.73 -0.29 -3.94
CA ALA A 322 4.43 0.47 -4.98
C ALA A 322 3.65 1.73 -5.36
N PHE A 323 3.48 2.67 -4.43
CA PHE A 323 2.66 3.87 -4.66
C PHE A 323 3.29 4.89 -5.63
N GLU A 324 4.60 4.84 -5.86
CA GLU A 324 5.31 5.89 -6.61
C GLU A 324 4.95 5.81 -8.12
N PRO A 325 4.73 6.95 -8.81
CA PRO A 325 4.14 6.97 -10.15
C PRO A 325 4.83 6.06 -11.18
N GLN A 326 6.16 5.97 -11.12
CA GLN A 326 6.98 5.17 -12.05
C GLN A 326 6.68 3.67 -11.98
N PHE A 327 6.12 3.17 -10.87
CA PHE A 327 5.81 1.75 -10.68
C PHE A 327 4.40 1.35 -11.16
N SER A 328 3.83 2.07 -12.13
CA SER A 328 2.52 1.77 -12.72
C SER A 328 2.37 0.33 -13.22
N LYS A 329 3.32 -0.14 -14.02
CA LYS A 329 3.31 -1.53 -14.53
C LYS A 329 3.41 -2.56 -13.42
N CYS A 330 4.27 -2.31 -12.43
CA CYS A 330 4.38 -3.14 -11.23
C CYS A 330 3.03 -3.19 -10.48
N ARG A 331 2.38 -2.04 -10.23
CA ARG A 331 1.05 -2.01 -9.60
C ARG A 331 0.00 -2.79 -10.38
N THR A 332 -0.06 -2.61 -11.70
CA THR A 332 -0.98 -3.36 -12.57
C THR A 332 -0.70 -4.87 -12.49
N ALA A 333 0.56 -5.28 -12.64
CA ALA A 333 0.97 -6.69 -12.58
C ALA A 333 0.64 -7.33 -11.21
N VAL A 334 0.98 -6.65 -10.11
CA VAL A 334 0.68 -7.10 -8.75
C VAL A 334 -0.83 -7.17 -8.51
N THR A 335 -1.59 -6.21 -9.02
CA THR A 335 -3.06 -6.25 -8.91
C THR A 335 -3.63 -7.48 -9.61
N LYS A 336 -3.24 -7.73 -10.87
CA LYS A 336 -3.65 -8.91 -11.63
C LYS A 336 -3.32 -10.20 -10.87
N ALA A 337 -2.10 -10.30 -10.34
CA ALA A 337 -1.66 -11.44 -9.55
C ALA A 337 -2.47 -11.63 -8.27
N LEU A 338 -2.69 -10.57 -7.47
CA LEU A 338 -3.47 -10.65 -6.22
C LEU A 338 -4.93 -10.99 -6.46
N THR A 339 -5.52 -10.51 -7.56
CA THR A 339 -6.89 -10.86 -7.95
C THR A 339 -6.99 -12.35 -8.31
N LEU A 340 -6.06 -12.87 -9.13
CA LEU A 340 -6.02 -14.30 -9.45
C LEU A 340 -5.72 -15.17 -8.23
N ILE A 341 -4.84 -14.74 -7.32
CA ILE A 341 -4.58 -15.44 -6.04
C ILE A 341 -5.84 -15.51 -5.19
N THR A 342 -6.67 -14.47 -5.18
CA THR A 342 -7.93 -14.47 -4.42
C THR A 342 -8.90 -15.53 -4.96
N VAL A 343 -9.04 -15.64 -6.28
CA VAL A 343 -9.88 -16.67 -6.91
C VAL A 343 -9.30 -18.07 -6.68
N LEU A 344 -7.98 -18.22 -6.79
CA LEU A 344 -7.29 -19.48 -6.50
C LEU A 344 -7.53 -19.94 -5.05
N ASP A 345 -7.45 -19.03 -4.08
CA ASP A 345 -7.73 -19.30 -2.67
C ASP A 345 -9.16 -19.82 -2.49
N ASP A 346 -10.15 -19.23 -3.17
CA ASP A 346 -11.56 -19.69 -3.10
C ASP A 346 -11.77 -21.05 -3.79
N ILE A 347 -11.06 -21.33 -4.88
CA ILE A 347 -11.05 -22.65 -5.52
C ILE A 347 -10.55 -23.71 -4.54
N TYR A 348 -9.46 -23.44 -3.82
CA TYR A 348 -8.86 -24.43 -2.90
C TYR A 348 -9.62 -24.55 -1.57
N ASP A 349 -9.95 -23.44 -0.91
CA ASP A 349 -10.48 -23.47 0.45
C ASP A 349 -11.99 -23.72 0.49
N ILE A 350 -12.73 -23.33 -0.57
CA ILE A 350 -14.20 -23.38 -0.61
C ILE A 350 -14.69 -24.41 -1.63
N TYR A 351 -14.41 -24.21 -2.91
CA TYR A 351 -15.21 -24.82 -3.96
C TYR A 351 -14.72 -26.20 -4.46
N GLY A 352 -13.42 -26.37 -4.66
CA GLY A 352 -12.82 -27.58 -5.22
C GLY A 352 -12.92 -28.80 -4.31
N SER A 353 -13.11 -29.98 -4.92
CA SER A 353 -12.97 -31.25 -4.22
C SER A 353 -11.48 -31.64 -4.14
N LEU A 354 -11.11 -32.54 -3.22
CA LEU A 354 -9.71 -32.93 -3.07
C LEU A 354 -9.10 -33.49 -4.37
N ASP A 355 -9.83 -34.37 -5.05
CA ASP A 355 -9.40 -34.98 -6.31
C ASP A 355 -9.20 -33.95 -7.43
N GLU A 356 -10.12 -32.97 -7.53
CA GLU A 356 -9.99 -31.88 -8.50
C GLU A 356 -8.79 -30.98 -8.19
N LEU A 357 -8.56 -30.70 -6.91
CA LEU A 357 -7.45 -29.85 -6.47
C LEU A 357 -6.10 -30.54 -6.64
N GLU A 358 -6.02 -31.86 -6.51
CA GLU A 358 -4.83 -32.63 -6.85
C GLU A 358 -4.50 -32.49 -8.34
N GLN A 359 -5.49 -32.72 -9.22
CA GLN A 359 -5.32 -32.57 -10.66
C GLN A 359 -4.96 -31.14 -11.07
N PHE A 360 -5.64 -30.14 -10.48
CA PHE A 360 -5.36 -28.73 -10.73
C PHE A 360 -3.94 -28.35 -10.29
N THR A 361 -3.50 -28.87 -9.15
CA THR A 361 -2.13 -28.64 -8.66
C THR A 361 -1.12 -29.25 -9.61
N ASP A 362 -1.33 -30.47 -10.11
CA ASP A 362 -0.45 -31.11 -11.09
C ASP A 362 -0.39 -30.29 -12.39
N ALA A 363 -1.51 -29.79 -12.90
CA ALA A 363 -1.55 -28.93 -14.08
C ALA A 363 -0.76 -27.62 -13.89
N VAL A 364 -0.91 -26.95 -12.75
CA VAL A 364 -0.10 -25.76 -12.39
C VAL A 364 1.37 -26.11 -12.22
N VAL A 365 1.69 -27.28 -11.67
CA VAL A 365 3.08 -27.71 -11.51
C VAL A 365 3.76 -27.96 -12.85
N ARG A 366 3.09 -28.69 -13.75
CA ARG A 366 3.59 -28.95 -15.10
C ARG A 366 3.63 -27.67 -15.93
N TRP A 367 2.71 -26.74 -15.68
CA TRP A 367 2.50 -25.53 -16.48
C TRP A 367 2.19 -25.90 -17.94
N ASP A 368 1.35 -26.91 -18.10
CA ASP A 368 1.05 -27.56 -19.37
C ASP A 368 -0.44 -27.42 -19.70
N LEU A 369 -0.75 -26.92 -20.89
CA LEU A 369 -2.12 -26.79 -21.38
C LEU A 369 -2.74 -28.17 -21.65
N ASP A 370 -1.96 -29.21 -21.94
CA ASP A 370 -2.54 -30.54 -22.15
C ASP A 370 -3.03 -31.17 -20.84
N ALA A 371 -2.43 -30.83 -19.71
CA ALA A 371 -2.84 -31.30 -18.38
C ALA A 371 -4.20 -30.74 -17.93
N MET A 372 -4.74 -29.72 -18.62
CA MET A 372 -6.04 -29.15 -18.28
C MET A 372 -7.22 -29.95 -18.83
N LYS A 373 -7.01 -30.90 -19.74
CA LYS A 373 -8.10 -31.61 -20.46
C LYS A 373 -9.07 -32.30 -19.50
N ASP A 374 -8.52 -32.87 -18.44
CA ASP A 374 -9.25 -33.65 -17.44
C ASP A 374 -9.84 -32.77 -16.32
N LEU A 375 -9.52 -31.47 -16.28
CA LEU A 375 -10.04 -30.56 -15.26
C LEU A 375 -11.52 -30.21 -15.50
N PRO A 376 -12.27 -29.91 -14.44
CA PRO A 376 -13.58 -29.29 -14.55
C PRO A 376 -13.53 -27.96 -15.30
N GLU A 377 -14.63 -27.59 -15.97
CA GLU A 377 -14.69 -26.37 -16.81
C GLU A 377 -14.33 -25.08 -16.07
N TYR A 378 -14.73 -24.94 -14.80
CA TYR A 378 -14.39 -23.75 -14.00
C TYR A 378 -12.88 -23.65 -13.73
N MET A 379 -12.20 -24.78 -13.53
CA MET A 379 -10.76 -24.86 -13.33
C MET A 379 -9.99 -24.62 -14.63
N LYS A 380 -10.49 -25.14 -15.76
CA LYS A 380 -9.94 -24.85 -17.10
C LYS A 380 -9.96 -23.36 -17.39
N LEU A 381 -11.11 -22.72 -17.13
CA LEU A 381 -11.28 -21.28 -17.33
C LEU A 381 -10.29 -20.49 -16.46
N PHE A 382 -10.19 -20.82 -15.18
CA PHE A 382 -9.25 -20.15 -14.28
C PHE A 382 -7.78 -20.41 -14.67
N PHE A 383 -7.42 -21.64 -15.02
CA PHE A 383 -6.07 -22.01 -15.45
C PHE A 383 -5.64 -21.21 -16.68
N LEU A 384 -6.50 -21.11 -17.70
CA LEU A 384 -6.22 -20.31 -18.90
C LEU A 384 -6.06 -18.83 -18.57
N ALA A 385 -6.91 -18.27 -17.71
CA ALA A 385 -6.78 -16.88 -17.28
C ALA A 385 -5.44 -16.63 -16.58
N LEU A 386 -5.03 -17.54 -15.70
CA LEU A 386 -3.73 -17.51 -15.03
C LEU A 386 -2.56 -17.62 -16.02
N TYR A 387 -2.62 -18.61 -16.92
CA TYR A 387 -1.60 -18.87 -17.93
C TYR A 387 -1.39 -17.67 -18.86
N ASN A 388 -2.49 -17.14 -19.43
CA ASN A 388 -2.44 -15.98 -20.32
C ASN A 388 -1.91 -14.74 -19.61
N THR A 389 -2.37 -14.47 -18.38
CA THR A 389 -1.90 -13.31 -17.61
C THR A 389 -0.39 -13.38 -17.35
N ILE A 390 0.15 -14.56 -17.02
CA ILE A 390 1.59 -14.73 -16.78
C ILE A 390 2.40 -14.58 -18.06
N ASN A 391 1.93 -15.14 -19.18
CA ASN A 391 2.61 -15.01 -20.45
C ASN A 391 2.59 -13.57 -20.99
N ASP A 392 1.47 -12.85 -20.81
CA ASP A 392 1.37 -11.44 -21.18
C ASP A 392 2.39 -10.59 -20.40
N LEU A 393 2.47 -10.78 -19.07
CA LEU A 393 3.47 -10.11 -18.23
C LEU A 393 4.90 -10.42 -18.65
N ALA A 394 5.17 -11.69 -18.98
CA ALA A 394 6.50 -12.10 -19.42
C ALA A 394 6.85 -11.53 -20.80
N TYR A 395 5.88 -11.45 -21.71
CA TYR A 395 6.05 -10.85 -23.02
C TYR A 395 6.34 -9.35 -22.91
N GLU A 396 5.60 -8.62 -22.07
CA GLU A 396 5.84 -7.19 -21.81
C GLU A 396 7.26 -6.97 -21.25
N THR A 397 7.68 -7.78 -20.28
CA THR A 397 9.03 -7.68 -19.69
C THR A 397 10.11 -8.00 -20.71
N LEU A 398 9.93 -9.05 -21.52
CA LEU A 398 10.87 -9.40 -22.58
C LEU A 398 10.98 -8.30 -23.64
N LYS A 399 9.85 -7.70 -24.04
CA LYS A 399 9.81 -6.62 -25.02
C LYS A 399 10.54 -5.36 -24.54
N GLU A 400 10.45 -5.05 -23.25
CA GLU A 400 10.96 -3.78 -22.70
C GLU A 400 12.36 -3.89 -22.13
N LYS A 401 12.68 -5.02 -21.49
CA LYS A 401 13.94 -5.23 -20.78
C LYS A 401 14.81 -6.32 -21.39
N GLY A 402 14.28 -7.10 -22.35
CA GLY A 402 15.01 -8.24 -22.92
C GLY A 402 15.09 -9.44 -22.00
N GLU A 403 14.33 -9.47 -20.90
CA GLU A 403 14.40 -10.50 -19.86
C GLU A 403 13.24 -11.50 -19.97
N MET A 404 13.58 -12.80 -20.00
CA MET A 404 12.60 -13.88 -20.01
C MET A 404 12.25 -14.30 -18.58
N ILE A 405 11.11 -13.84 -18.06
CA ILE A 405 10.69 -14.06 -16.66
C ILE A 405 9.71 -15.22 -16.44
N ILE A 406 9.28 -15.92 -17.50
CA ILE A 406 8.38 -17.09 -17.39
C ILE A 406 8.86 -18.11 -16.34
N PRO A 407 10.16 -18.51 -16.29
CA PRO A 407 10.62 -19.48 -15.30
C PRO A 407 10.39 -19.01 -13.85
N CYS A 408 10.60 -17.72 -13.58
CA CYS A 408 10.37 -17.12 -12.26
C CYS A 408 8.89 -17.11 -11.89
N LEU A 409 8.02 -16.70 -12.83
CA LEU A 409 6.57 -16.65 -12.61
C LEU A 409 5.98 -18.05 -12.43
N LYS A 410 6.42 -19.02 -13.24
CA LYS A 410 6.05 -20.44 -13.11
C LYS A 410 6.42 -20.97 -11.73
N LYS A 411 7.66 -20.72 -11.27
CA LYS A 411 8.11 -21.15 -9.94
C LYS A 411 7.22 -20.58 -8.82
N HIS A 412 6.81 -19.33 -8.92
CA HIS A 412 5.88 -18.74 -7.95
C HIS A 412 4.49 -19.38 -8.00
N GLY A 413 3.93 -19.61 -9.19
CA GLY A 413 2.66 -20.34 -9.36
C GLY A 413 2.70 -21.74 -8.73
N GLN A 414 3.80 -22.47 -8.94
CA GLN A 414 4.05 -23.77 -8.32
C GLN A 414 4.07 -23.71 -6.79
N ILE A 415 4.76 -22.72 -6.22
CA ILE A 415 4.82 -22.53 -4.76
C ILE A 415 3.42 -22.26 -4.21
N CYS A 416 2.66 -21.36 -4.83
CA CYS A 416 1.30 -21.02 -4.42
C CYS A 416 0.38 -22.25 -4.42
N ALA A 417 0.31 -22.98 -5.53
CA ALA A 417 -0.55 -24.15 -5.67
C ALA A 417 -0.18 -25.26 -4.66
N ASN A 418 1.12 -25.56 -4.52
CA ASN A 418 1.60 -26.55 -3.56
C ASN A 418 1.32 -26.15 -2.11
N HIS A 419 1.45 -24.86 -1.77
CA HIS A 419 1.14 -24.36 -0.43
C HIS A 419 -0.34 -24.51 -0.12
N SER A 420 -1.22 -24.09 -1.04
CA SER A 420 -2.68 -24.22 -0.88
C SER A 420 -3.09 -25.68 -0.75
N TYR A 421 -2.54 -26.58 -1.56
CA TYR A 421 -2.82 -28.02 -1.46
C TYR A 421 -2.37 -28.62 -0.11
N LYS A 422 -1.17 -28.26 0.38
CA LYS A 422 -0.65 -28.74 1.68
C LYS A 422 -1.45 -28.22 2.88
N LYS A 423 -2.03 -27.03 2.78
CA LYS A 423 -2.91 -26.45 3.82
C LYS A 423 -4.18 -27.30 3.99
N LEU A 424 -4.79 -27.72 2.88
CA LEU A 424 -6.00 -28.55 2.86
C LEU A 424 -5.77 -29.95 3.43
N ASN A 425 -4.62 -30.56 3.13
CA ASN A 425 -4.26 -31.89 3.63
C ASN A 425 -3.81 -31.90 5.11
N GLY A 426 -3.98 -30.80 5.85
CA GLY A 426 -3.70 -30.73 7.29
C GLY A 426 -2.21 -30.80 7.66
N ILE A 427 -1.31 -30.93 6.69
CA ILE A 427 0.15 -30.98 6.87
C ILE A 427 0.70 -29.62 7.33
N THR A 428 -0.05 -28.54 7.15
CA THR A 428 0.30 -27.18 7.61
C THR A 428 -0.83 -26.53 8.41
N ARG A 429 -1.20 -27.12 9.56
CA ARG A 429 -2.16 -26.53 10.52
C ARG A 429 -1.71 -25.23 11.19
N LYS A 430 -0.48 -24.79 10.94
CA LYS A 430 0.01 -23.47 11.29
C LYS A 430 0.74 -22.97 10.06
N VAL A 431 0.15 -22.08 9.28
CA VAL A 431 0.56 -20.67 9.18
C VAL A 431 -0.37 -20.00 8.16
N LEU A 432 -0.99 -18.88 8.54
CA LEU A 432 -1.50 -17.83 7.63
C LEU A 432 -0.32 -17.27 6.79
N GLN A 433 0.18 -18.06 5.84
CA GLN A 433 1.38 -17.74 5.06
C GLN A 433 1.28 -17.76 3.53
N PRO A 434 0.13 -17.80 2.83
CA PRO A 434 0.16 -17.62 1.38
C PRO A 434 0.80 -16.29 1.02
N LEU A 435 0.37 -15.21 1.70
CA LEU A 435 1.02 -13.92 1.58
C LEU A 435 2.45 -14.01 2.13
N ARG A 436 2.67 -14.28 3.42
CA ARG A 436 4.00 -14.15 4.05
C ARG A 436 5.12 -15.00 3.38
N SER A 437 4.81 -16.11 2.72
CA SER A 437 5.80 -16.93 1.99
C SER A 437 6.10 -16.38 0.59
N ILE A 438 5.10 -15.82 -0.11
CA ILE A 438 5.29 -15.00 -1.31
C ILE A 438 6.07 -13.70 -0.97
N TRP A 439 5.86 -13.12 0.21
CA TRP A 439 6.56 -11.93 0.70
C TRP A 439 7.98 -12.19 1.25
N LYS A 440 8.29 -13.42 1.71
CA LYS A 440 9.62 -13.77 2.27
C LYS A 440 10.58 -14.37 1.26
N MET A 441 10.10 -14.93 0.15
CA MET A 441 11.00 -15.30 -0.93
C MET A 441 11.42 -14.03 -1.67
N ASP A 442 12.67 -13.99 -2.13
CA ASP A 442 13.31 -12.94 -2.94
C ASP A 442 12.52 -12.48 -4.18
N GLY A 443 11.32 -13.01 -4.41
CA GLY A 443 10.38 -12.67 -5.47
C GLY A 443 9.90 -11.23 -5.48
N PHE A 444 9.74 -10.53 -4.34
CA PHE A 444 9.38 -9.10 -4.43
C PHE A 444 10.57 -8.24 -4.87
N HIS A 445 11.78 -8.55 -4.38
CA HIS A 445 12.99 -7.91 -4.92
C HIS A 445 13.15 -8.26 -6.40
N GLN A 446 12.97 -9.52 -6.83
CA GLN A 446 13.10 -9.88 -8.23
C GLN A 446 11.99 -9.30 -9.12
N VAL A 447 10.73 -9.25 -8.69
CA VAL A 447 9.62 -8.63 -9.46
C VAL A 447 9.73 -7.11 -9.48
N ALA A 448 10.16 -6.46 -8.40
CA ALA A 448 10.45 -5.03 -8.37
C ALA A 448 11.81 -4.66 -9.01
N LEU A 449 12.73 -5.61 -9.20
CA LEU A 449 13.94 -5.44 -10.01
C LEU A 449 13.61 -5.67 -11.50
N CYS A 450 12.64 -6.54 -11.80
CA CYS A 450 12.10 -6.74 -13.15
C CYS A 450 11.20 -5.58 -13.62
N TYR A 451 10.77 -4.65 -12.76
CA TYR A 451 9.98 -3.46 -13.13
C TYR A 451 10.55 -2.19 -12.53
#